data_AF-A0A8S3G0M1-F1
#
_entry.id   AF-A0A8S3G0M1-F1
#
_cell.length_a   1.000
_cell.length_b   1.000
_cell.length_c   1.000
_cell.angle_alpha   90.00
_cell.angle_beta   90.00
_cell.angle_gamma   90.00
#
_symmetry.space_group_name_H-M   'P 1'
#
loop_
_entity.id
_entity.type
_entity.pdbx_description
1 polymer ?
#
loop_
_entity_poly.entity_id
_entity_poly.type
_entity_poly.pdbx_seq_one_letter_code
_entity_poly.pdbx_strand_id
1 'polypeptide(L)'
;DLWWTIDNGAKDITFELHMKTTGWIALGISPGGGMKGADIGVRWVDTEGKVHFQDRHSFDFAKPVIDNTTDNWVALRGRESNGWTAIQCRRLLDTCDPMDVEIKSGTNVIIYAYGLSDPVGDINYHQNRRGSRMIPLQSYANPPTENNTIP
;
A
#
# COMPACT_ATOMS: atom_id res chain seq x y z
N ASP A 1 3.04 -5.35 10.46
CA ASP A 1 2.78 -4.02 11.04
C ASP A 1 2.65 -2.98 9.95
N LEU A 2 1.86 -1.93 10.18
CA LEU A 2 1.61 -0.84 9.24
C LEU A 2 1.70 0.49 9.97
N TRP A 3 2.55 1.38 9.47
CA TRP A 3 2.67 2.77 9.89
C TRP A 3 2.35 3.69 8.72
N TRP A 4 1.92 4.91 9.03
CA TRP A 4 1.65 5.92 8.02
C TRP A 4 1.94 7.33 8.55
N THR A 5 2.32 8.21 7.64
CA THR A 5 2.49 9.65 7.88
C THR A 5 1.89 10.41 6.71
N ILE A 6 1.06 11.42 6.98
CA ILE A 6 0.47 12.30 5.97
C ILE A 6 1.26 13.61 5.95
N ASP A 7 1.66 14.04 4.75
CA ASP A 7 2.18 15.37 4.50
C ASP A 7 1.10 16.21 3.78
N ASN A 8 0.51 17.17 4.49
CA ASN A 8 -0.52 18.04 3.93
C ASN A 8 0.02 19.11 2.97
N GLY A 9 1.31 19.45 3.09
CA GLY A 9 1.97 20.39 2.17
C GLY A 9 2.24 19.74 0.82
N ALA A 10 2.80 18.53 0.84
CA ALA A 10 3.03 17.72 -0.36
C ALA A 10 1.76 17.04 -0.87
N LYS A 11 0.70 16.98 -0.05
CA LYS A 11 -0.56 16.27 -0.31
C LYS A 11 -0.34 14.78 -0.61
N ASP A 12 0.49 14.15 0.20
CA ASP A 12 0.80 12.73 0.07
C ASP A 12 0.76 12.00 1.42
N ILE A 13 0.76 10.68 1.32
CA ILE A 13 0.88 9.76 2.45
C ILE A 13 2.04 8.82 2.21
N THR A 14 2.88 8.66 3.23
CA THR A 14 3.91 7.63 3.26
C THR A 14 3.44 6.48 4.13
N PHE A 15 3.46 5.26 3.60
CA PHE A 15 3.20 4.03 4.34
C PHE A 15 4.50 3.27 4.55
N GLU A 16 4.63 2.64 5.72
CA GLU A 16 5.65 1.63 5.99
C GLU A 16 4.97 0.34 6.44
N LEU A 17 5.26 -0.75 5.74
CA LEU A 17 4.58 -2.03 5.91
C LEU A 17 5.61 -3.13 6.11
N HIS A 18 5.46 -3.88 7.20
CA HIS A 18 6.30 -5.02 7.54
C HIS A 18 5.45 -6.27 7.53
N MET A 19 5.81 -7.26 6.72
CA MET A 19 5.13 -8.56 6.68
C MET A 19 6.11 -9.71 6.80
N LYS A 20 5.65 -10.78 7.44
CA LYS A 20 6.39 -12.03 7.57
C LYS A 20 6.27 -12.85 6.29
N THR A 21 7.06 -12.49 5.30
CA THR A 21 7.21 -13.17 4.02
C THR A 21 8.58 -12.88 3.43
N THR A 22 8.94 -13.62 2.38
CA THR A 22 10.08 -13.39 1.48
C THR A 22 9.60 -13.28 0.03
N GLY A 23 8.43 -12.70 -0.14
CA GLY A 23 7.75 -12.61 -1.42
C GLY A 23 7.04 -11.28 -1.55
N TRP A 24 6.16 -11.18 -2.54
CA TRP A 24 5.46 -9.91 -2.75
C TRP A 24 4.48 -9.58 -1.63
N ILE A 25 4.34 -8.29 -1.39
CA ILE A 25 3.37 -7.66 -0.51
C ILE A 25 2.55 -6.66 -1.31
N ALA A 26 1.25 -6.61 -1.06
CA ALA A 26 0.36 -5.59 -1.59
C ALA A 26 -0.30 -4.80 -0.46
N LEU A 27 -0.42 -3.49 -0.69
CA LEU A 27 -1.22 -2.57 0.10
C LEU A 27 -2.19 -1.87 -0.84
N GLY A 28 -3.46 -1.75 -0.47
CA GLY A 28 -4.42 -1.05 -1.30
C GLY A 28 -5.43 -0.24 -0.51
N ILE A 29 -6.00 0.75 -1.17
CA ILE A 29 -7.12 1.56 -0.69
C ILE A 29 -8.38 1.00 -1.33
N SER A 30 -9.35 0.63 -0.50
CA SER A 30 -10.57 -0.04 -0.95
C SER A 30 -11.81 0.77 -0.61
N PRO A 31 -12.71 1.03 -1.58
CA PRO A 31 -14.01 1.65 -1.29
C PRO A 31 -14.95 0.73 -0.48
N GLY A 32 -14.82 -0.59 -0.64
CA GLY A 32 -15.74 -1.59 -0.08
C GLY A 32 -15.12 -2.59 0.91
N GLY A 33 -13.85 -2.42 1.25
CA GLY A 33 -13.07 -3.31 2.12
C GLY A 33 -12.65 -4.66 1.52
N GLY A 34 -13.03 -4.93 0.28
CA GLY A 34 -12.52 -6.05 -0.54
C GLY A 34 -11.60 -5.56 -1.66
N MET A 35 -11.08 -6.49 -2.47
CA MET A 35 -10.21 -6.09 -3.59
C MET A 35 -10.97 -5.39 -4.73
N LYS A 36 -12.25 -5.71 -4.95
CA LYS A 36 -13.04 -5.10 -6.02
C LYS A 36 -13.13 -3.58 -5.86
N GLY A 37 -12.75 -2.86 -6.90
CA GLY A 37 -12.63 -1.41 -6.97
C GLY A 37 -11.42 -0.84 -6.21
N ALA A 38 -10.50 -1.68 -5.73
CA ALA A 38 -9.35 -1.21 -4.98
C ALA A 38 -8.20 -0.79 -5.90
N ASP A 39 -7.52 0.26 -5.45
CA ASP A 39 -6.25 0.76 -5.93
C ASP A 39 -5.14 0.12 -5.07
N ILE A 40 -4.19 -0.57 -5.70
CA ILE A 40 -3.30 -1.54 -5.06
C ILE A 40 -1.86 -1.34 -5.55
N GLY A 41 -0.97 -0.95 -4.63
CA GLY A 41 0.47 -1.02 -4.84
C GLY A 41 1.04 -2.39 -4.43
N VAL A 42 1.64 -3.10 -5.39
CA VAL A 42 2.35 -4.38 -5.19
C VAL A 42 3.85 -4.16 -5.18
N ARG A 43 4.56 -4.80 -4.24
CA ARG A 43 6.00 -4.64 -4.02
C ARG A 43 6.68 -5.94 -3.63
N TRP A 44 7.94 -6.10 -3.99
CA TRP A 44 8.82 -7.16 -3.47
C TRP A 44 10.28 -6.71 -3.50
N VAL A 45 11.15 -7.47 -2.84
CA VAL A 45 12.61 -7.25 -2.84
C VAL A 45 13.23 -8.48 -3.47
N ASP A 46 13.91 -8.32 -4.59
CA ASP A 46 14.53 -9.46 -5.26
C ASP A 46 15.80 -9.94 -4.55
N THR A 47 16.39 -11.01 -5.06
CA THR A 47 17.62 -11.61 -4.54
C THR A 47 18.85 -10.69 -4.60
N GLU A 48 18.82 -9.64 -5.42
CA GLU A 48 19.89 -8.62 -5.50
C GLU A 48 19.64 -7.47 -4.51
N GLY A 49 18.54 -7.51 -3.76
CA GLY A 49 18.12 -6.46 -2.84
C GLY A 49 17.41 -5.29 -3.53
N LYS A 50 17.07 -5.41 -4.82
CA LYS A 50 16.35 -4.38 -5.56
C LYS A 50 14.87 -4.45 -5.23
N VAL A 51 14.29 -3.28 -4.96
CA VAL A 51 12.85 -3.14 -4.74
C VAL A 51 12.14 -3.05 -6.08
N HIS A 52 11.13 -3.87 -6.26
CA HIS A 52 10.22 -3.81 -7.38
C HIS A 52 8.87 -3.26 -6.94
N PHE A 53 8.20 -2.58 -7.85
CA PHE A 53 6.93 -1.91 -7.60
C PHE A 53 6.01 -2.07 -8.82
N GLN A 54 4.73 -2.28 -8.58
CA GLN A 54 3.68 -2.26 -9.60
C GLN A 54 2.44 -1.58 -9.05
N ASP A 55 1.93 -0.61 -9.80
CA ASP A 55 0.62 -0.02 -9.57
C ASP A 55 -0.45 -0.89 -10.24
N ARG A 56 -1.57 -1.12 -9.54
CA ARG A 56 -2.61 -2.05 -10.00
C ARG A 56 -4.00 -1.63 -9.57
N HIS A 57 -4.95 -1.83 -10.48
CA HIS A 57 -6.37 -1.69 -10.21
C HIS A 57 -7.08 -3.04 -10.24
N SER A 58 -8.02 -3.25 -9.31
CA SER A 58 -8.81 -4.48 -9.23
C SER A 58 -10.27 -4.24 -9.61
N PHE A 59 -10.65 -4.63 -10.83
CA PHE A 59 -12.04 -4.50 -11.30
C PHE A 59 -13.02 -5.53 -10.68
N ASP A 60 -12.51 -6.66 -10.19
CA ASP A 60 -13.32 -7.73 -9.62
C ASP A 60 -12.52 -8.59 -8.63
N PHE A 61 -13.13 -9.64 -8.09
CA PHE A 61 -12.45 -10.68 -7.30
C PHE A 61 -11.55 -11.60 -8.17
N ALA A 62 -10.73 -10.97 -9.00
CA ALA A 62 -9.77 -11.57 -9.92
C ALA A 62 -8.44 -10.83 -9.82
N LYS A 63 -7.40 -11.34 -10.48
CA LYS A 63 -6.07 -10.72 -10.43
C LYS A 63 -6.15 -9.23 -10.82
N PRO A 64 -5.65 -8.30 -9.99
CA PRO A 64 -5.59 -6.89 -10.33
C PRO A 64 -4.75 -6.67 -11.60
N VAL A 65 -5.24 -5.83 -12.50
CA VAL A 65 -4.52 -5.48 -13.73
C VAL A 65 -3.47 -4.42 -13.41
N ILE A 66 -2.39 -4.39 -14.20
CA ILE A 66 -1.40 -3.31 -14.09
C ILE A 66 -2.05 -2.02 -14.53
N ASP A 67 -1.90 -0.99 -13.70
CA ASP A 67 -2.27 0.36 -14.06
C ASP A 67 -1.03 1.10 -14.59
N ASN A 68 -1.15 1.68 -15.79
CA ASN A 68 -0.06 2.31 -16.54
C ASN A 68 -0.37 3.78 -16.88
N THR A 69 -1.45 4.34 -16.35
CA THR A 69 -1.88 5.72 -16.64
C THR A 69 -0.99 6.73 -15.96
N THR A 70 -0.53 6.46 -14.74
CA THR A 70 0.37 7.34 -13.97
C THR A 70 1.09 6.59 -12.83
N ASP A 71 2.37 6.89 -12.55
CA ASP A 71 3.10 6.34 -11.39
C ASP A 71 2.63 7.02 -10.08
N ASN A 72 1.47 6.61 -9.57
CA ASN A 72 0.83 7.25 -8.41
C ASN A 72 1.38 6.77 -7.07
N TRP A 73 2.02 5.60 -7.09
CA TRP A 73 2.74 5.05 -5.97
C TRP A 73 4.24 5.03 -6.22
N VAL A 74 5.00 5.52 -5.25
CA VAL A 74 6.45 5.60 -5.32
C VAL A 74 7.06 4.68 -4.26
N ALA A 75 7.89 3.73 -4.67
CA ALA A 75 8.71 2.96 -3.73
C ALA A 75 9.84 3.86 -3.19
N LEU A 76 9.95 3.96 -1.86
CA LEU A 76 11.00 4.74 -1.20
C LEU A 76 12.14 3.85 -0.73
N ARG A 77 11.81 2.77 -0.03
CA ARG A 77 12.78 1.83 0.56
C ARG A 77 12.19 0.43 0.63
N GLY A 78 13.04 -0.57 0.59
CA GLY A 78 12.63 -1.95 0.80
C GLY A 78 13.80 -2.79 1.28
N ARG A 79 13.50 -3.74 2.16
CA ARG A 79 14.49 -4.68 2.68
C ARG A 79 13.82 -5.99 3.03
N GLU A 80 14.51 -7.08 2.72
CA GLU A 80 14.16 -8.40 3.19
C GLU A 80 15.24 -8.94 4.15
N SER A 81 14.82 -9.53 5.26
CA SER A 81 15.73 -10.17 6.22
C SER A 81 14.97 -11.04 7.21
N ASN A 82 15.56 -12.18 7.58
CA ASN A 82 15.01 -13.08 8.61
C ASN A 82 13.56 -13.52 8.35
N GLY A 83 13.17 -13.68 7.08
CA GLY A 83 11.82 -14.05 6.68
C GLY A 83 10.78 -12.92 6.78
N TRP A 84 11.25 -11.67 6.86
CA TRP A 84 10.43 -10.47 6.84
C TRP A 84 10.80 -9.58 5.66
N THR A 85 9.78 -9.02 5.01
CA THR A 85 9.92 -7.98 4.01
C THR A 85 9.30 -6.70 4.56
N ALA A 86 10.09 -5.63 4.59
CA ALA A 86 9.70 -4.29 5.00
C ALA A 86 9.78 -3.37 3.80
N ILE A 87 8.70 -2.66 3.50
CA ILE A 87 8.63 -1.71 2.38
C ILE A 87 8.09 -0.37 2.88
N GLN A 88 8.73 0.71 2.43
CA GLN A 88 8.23 2.07 2.54
C GLN A 88 7.83 2.59 1.16
N CYS A 89 6.63 3.15 1.05
CA CYS A 89 6.11 3.75 -0.18
C CYS A 89 5.40 5.06 0.10
N ARG A 90 5.23 5.86 -0.95
CA ARG A 90 4.49 7.11 -0.92
C ARG A 90 3.39 7.11 -1.98
N ARG A 91 2.28 7.78 -1.72
CA ARG A 91 1.18 7.97 -2.66
C ARG A 91 0.56 9.35 -2.46
N LEU A 92 0.20 10.04 -3.54
CA LEU A 92 -0.61 11.26 -3.44
C LEU A 92 -1.96 10.95 -2.78
N LEU A 93 -2.51 11.92 -2.05
CA LEU A 93 -3.84 11.80 -1.46
C LEU A 93 -4.93 11.78 -2.55
N ASP A 94 -4.74 12.60 -3.59
CA ASP A 94 -5.55 12.60 -4.81
C ASP A 94 -4.58 12.57 -6.00
N THR A 95 -4.72 11.53 -6.83
CA THR A 95 -3.87 11.29 -7.99
C THR A 95 -4.51 11.83 -9.27
N CYS A 96 -5.78 12.25 -9.21
CA CYS A 96 -6.62 12.58 -10.36
C CYS A 96 -6.75 11.44 -11.38
N ASP A 97 -6.39 10.21 -11.01
CA ASP A 97 -6.48 9.04 -11.86
C ASP A 97 -7.85 8.35 -11.69
N PRO A 98 -8.63 8.14 -12.76
CA PRO A 98 -9.93 7.46 -12.67
C PRO A 98 -9.88 6.02 -12.15
N MET A 99 -8.72 5.36 -12.21
CA MET A 99 -8.53 4.01 -11.66
C MET A 99 -8.11 4.03 -10.18
N ASP A 100 -7.83 5.20 -9.62
CA ASP A 100 -7.40 5.32 -8.23
C ASP A 100 -8.53 5.68 -7.27
N VAL A 101 -8.28 5.37 -5.99
CA VAL A 101 -9.20 5.73 -4.90
C VAL A 101 -8.63 6.92 -4.15
N GLU A 102 -9.28 8.08 -4.25
CA GLU A 102 -8.92 9.28 -3.48
C GLU A 102 -8.88 8.98 -1.97
N ILE A 103 -7.77 9.32 -1.33
CA ILE A 103 -7.59 9.20 0.12
C ILE A 103 -8.15 10.46 0.78
N LYS A 104 -9.33 10.32 1.37
CA LYS A 104 -10.03 11.43 2.02
C LYS A 104 -9.65 11.54 3.49
N SER A 105 -9.75 12.74 4.03
CA SER A 105 -9.67 12.93 5.48
C SER A 105 -10.78 12.12 6.16
N GLY A 106 -10.40 11.32 7.16
CA GLY A 106 -11.32 10.45 7.88
C GLY A 106 -10.96 8.98 7.75
N THR A 107 -11.97 8.11 7.85
CA THR A 107 -11.74 6.66 7.86
C THR A 107 -11.65 6.13 6.43
N ASN A 108 -10.52 5.52 6.09
CA ASN A 108 -10.31 4.83 4.83
C ASN A 108 -10.14 3.34 5.09
N VAL A 109 -10.59 2.48 4.17
CA VAL A 109 -10.37 1.04 4.29
C VAL A 109 -9.11 0.67 3.56
N ILE A 110 -8.12 0.22 4.32
CA ILE A 110 -6.86 -0.28 3.80
C ILE A 110 -6.94 -1.80 3.74
N ILE A 111 -6.64 -2.36 2.57
CA ILE A 111 -6.51 -3.80 2.35
C ILE A 111 -5.04 -4.17 2.21
N TYR A 112 -4.72 -5.41 2.54
CA TYR A 112 -3.39 -5.96 2.34
C TYR A 112 -3.46 -7.41 1.89
N ALA A 113 -2.42 -7.84 1.17
CA ALA A 113 -2.24 -9.23 0.78
C ALA A 113 -0.75 -9.54 0.60
N TYR A 114 -0.37 -10.82 0.67
CA TYR A 114 1.01 -11.22 0.37
C TYR A 114 1.16 -12.63 -0.20
N GLY A 115 2.14 -12.76 -1.10
CA GLY A 115 2.65 -14.02 -1.60
C GLY A 115 3.75 -14.57 -0.70
N LEU A 116 4.13 -15.83 -0.90
CA LEU A 116 5.26 -16.48 -0.21
C LEU A 116 6.54 -16.52 -1.07
N SER A 117 6.46 -16.02 -2.29
CA SER A 117 7.54 -15.99 -3.26
C SER A 117 7.46 -14.71 -4.06
N ASP A 118 8.60 -14.28 -4.58
CA ASP A 118 8.63 -13.21 -5.56
C ASP A 118 7.85 -13.58 -6.83
N PRO A 119 7.29 -12.58 -7.53
CA PRO A 119 6.65 -12.80 -8.82
C PRO A 119 7.63 -13.34 -9.87
N VAL A 120 7.22 -14.38 -10.59
CA VAL A 120 7.88 -14.82 -11.82
C VAL A 120 6.98 -14.44 -12.98
N GLY A 121 7.30 -13.33 -13.65
CA GLY A 121 6.46 -12.70 -14.66
C GLY A 121 5.30 -11.89 -14.07
N ASP A 122 4.50 -12.47 -13.17
CA ASP A 122 3.33 -11.81 -12.57
C ASP A 122 3.04 -12.33 -11.15
N ILE A 123 2.24 -11.60 -10.37
CA ILE A 123 1.85 -11.99 -9.01
C ILE A 123 1.04 -13.29 -9.02
N ASN A 124 1.36 -14.17 -8.07
CA ASN A 124 0.58 -15.36 -7.77
C ASN A 124 -0.55 -15.05 -6.77
N TYR A 125 -1.49 -15.99 -6.60
CA TYR A 125 -2.63 -15.79 -5.72
C TYR A 125 -2.22 -15.76 -4.24
N HIS A 126 -2.72 -14.79 -3.48
CA HIS A 126 -2.41 -14.61 -2.05
C HIS A 126 -3.07 -15.66 -1.13
N GLN A 127 -4.01 -16.48 -1.62
CA GLN A 127 -4.76 -17.42 -0.77
C GLN A 127 -5.42 -16.68 0.43
N ASN A 128 -5.37 -17.25 1.63
CA ASN A 128 -5.89 -16.63 2.85
C ASN A 128 -4.96 -15.57 3.48
N ARG A 129 -3.81 -15.25 2.84
CA ARG A 129 -2.84 -14.25 3.34
C ARG A 129 -3.24 -12.84 2.93
N ARG A 130 -4.39 -12.40 3.44
CA ARG A 130 -4.97 -11.09 3.17
C ARG A 130 -5.74 -10.57 4.37
N GLY A 131 -6.08 -9.29 4.35
CA GLY A 131 -6.98 -8.69 5.34
C GLY A 131 -7.38 -7.27 4.96
N SER A 132 -8.19 -6.67 5.81
CA SER A 132 -8.62 -5.28 5.71
C SER A 132 -8.64 -4.62 7.08
N ARG A 133 -8.43 -3.31 7.11
CA ARG A 133 -8.49 -2.49 8.32
C ARG A 133 -9.02 -1.10 7.99
N MET A 134 -9.96 -0.62 8.79
CA MET A 134 -10.37 0.78 8.78
C MET A 134 -9.30 1.60 9.50
N ILE A 135 -8.74 2.61 8.83
CA ILE A 135 -7.69 3.46 9.37
C ILE A 135 -8.16 4.93 9.32
N PRO A 136 -8.15 5.64 10.46
CA PRO A 136 -8.39 7.07 10.48
C PRO A 136 -7.15 7.80 9.93
N LEU A 137 -7.21 8.16 8.65
CA LEU A 137 -6.21 8.97 7.98
C LEU A 137 -6.64 10.44 8.15
N GLN A 138 -6.25 11.03 9.27
CA GLN A 138 -6.47 12.46 9.51
C GLN A 138 -5.35 13.26 8.86
N SER A 139 -5.70 14.05 7.83
CA SER A 139 -4.92 15.22 7.47
C SER A 139 -4.92 16.16 8.69
N TYR A 140 -3.80 16.25 9.40
CA TYR A 140 -3.62 17.28 10.42
C TYR A 140 -3.63 18.66 9.73
N ALA A 141 -4.81 19.23 9.53
CA ALA A 141 -4.97 20.57 8.96
C ALA A 141 -4.28 21.66 9.81
N ASN A 142 -3.79 21.31 11.00
CA ASN A 142 -2.87 22.11 11.81
C ASN A 142 -1.78 21.21 12.40
N PRO A 143 -0.53 21.66 12.52
CA PRO A 143 0.50 20.90 13.24
C PRO A 143 -0.02 20.54 14.64
N PRO A 144 0.25 19.35 15.16
CA PRO A 144 -0.16 18.98 16.50
C PRO A 144 0.51 19.95 17.48
N THR A 145 -0.25 20.92 17.98
CA THR A 145 0.02 21.46 19.31
C THR A 145 -0.36 20.35 20.28
N GLU A 146 0.67 19.77 20.88
CA GLU A 146 0.65 18.79 21.97
C GLU A 146 0.89 17.32 21.58
N ASN A 147 1.88 16.78 22.29
CA ASN A 147 2.39 15.43 22.21
C ASN A 147 1.32 14.43 22.67
N ASN A 148 0.59 13.84 21.73
CA ASN A 148 -0.23 12.67 22.02
C ASN A 148 0.65 11.42 21.99
N THR A 149 1.32 11.17 23.11
CA THR A 149 1.67 9.79 23.51
C THR A 149 0.48 9.23 24.29
N ILE A 150 0.01 8.04 23.91
CA ILE A 150 -0.92 7.24 24.71
C ILE A 150 -0.31 5.83 24.79
N PRO A 151 -0.41 5.13 25.95
CA PRO A 151 0.49 4.03 26.34
C PRO A 151 0.49 2.81 25.42
#